data_AF-A0A1H8W5K5-F1
#
_entry.id   AF-A0A1H8W5K5-F1
#
_cell.length_a   1.000
_cell.length_b   1.000
_cell.length_c   1.000
_cell.angle_alpha   90.00
_cell.angle_beta   90.00
_cell.angle_gamma   90.00
#
_symmetry.space_group_name_H-M   'P 1'
#
loop_
_entity.id
_entity.type
_entity.pdbx_description
1 polymer ?
#
loop_
_entity_poly.entity_id
_entity_poly.type
_entity_poly.pdbx_seq_one_letter_code
_entity_poly.pdbx_strand_id
1 'polypeptide(L)'
;MRGISGLQGYTSIKETKQSVPECPDCGHVHEEITYNPDFACPDCGSVFNAGDHQTPTTLEYIECAGCQNGQFMYTISDDMRVIECTQCRNVVAVQHEGDFLGPDSVMKGVCNGDEFVMPDHELERIAARLLVGLAQNDDSSFRQSNPEVFEYLIKCADGQPCGYLTWNTPAKLGFPLLNQIWVHEDYRHEGHARSLVETWCTDHIDEEDMFFVESPSTAGGALFESLSDDEGAIFGKNWKVVNTM
;
A
#
# COMPACT_ATOMS: atom_id res chain seq x y z
N MET A 1 8.07 9.03 -19.84
CA MET A 1 7.80 8.74 -18.43
C MET A 1 8.50 7.43 -18.11
N ARG A 2 9.34 7.41 -17.07
CA ARG A 2 9.85 6.15 -16.52
C ARG A 2 8.66 5.41 -15.90
N GLY A 3 8.52 4.11 -16.10
CA GLY A 3 7.52 3.32 -15.36
C GLY A 3 8.18 2.83 -14.08
N ILE A 4 7.41 2.70 -12.99
CA ILE A 4 7.90 2.11 -11.74
C ILE A 4 7.92 0.59 -11.91
N SER A 5 9.11 -0.02 -11.84
CA SER A 5 9.24 -1.48 -11.88
C SER A 5 8.51 -2.11 -10.68
N GLY A 6 8.01 -3.34 -10.86
CA GLY A 6 7.28 -4.07 -9.80
C GLY A 6 5.76 -3.87 -9.76
N LEU A 7 5.22 -2.84 -10.40
CA LEU A 7 3.76 -2.63 -10.54
C LEU A 7 3.25 -3.19 -11.88
N GLN A 8 3.17 -4.52 -11.97
CA GLN A 8 2.84 -5.16 -13.25
C GLN A 8 1.33 -5.11 -13.59
N GLY A 9 0.46 -5.03 -12.58
CA GLY A 9 -0.99 -4.99 -12.79
C GLY A 9 -1.53 -6.27 -13.43
N TYR A 10 -2.41 -6.11 -14.42
CA TYR A 10 -3.09 -7.20 -15.10
C TYR A 10 -3.02 -7.12 -16.63
N THR A 11 -3.14 -8.27 -17.30
CA THR A 11 -3.16 -8.36 -18.77
C THR A 11 -4.55 -8.40 -19.36
N SER A 12 -5.52 -8.96 -18.64
CA SER A 12 -6.91 -9.04 -19.09
C SER A 12 -7.85 -9.34 -17.94
N ILE A 13 -9.09 -8.87 -18.09
CA ILE A 13 -10.25 -9.35 -17.34
C ILE A 13 -11.00 -10.34 -18.22
N LYS A 14 -11.37 -11.48 -17.64
CA LYS A 14 -12.03 -12.59 -18.34
C LYS A 14 -13.18 -13.11 -17.50
N GLU A 15 -14.15 -13.70 -18.18
CA GLU A 15 -15.25 -14.41 -17.54
C GLU A 15 -14.99 -15.92 -17.55
N THR A 16 -15.36 -16.60 -16.47
CA THR A 16 -15.39 -18.05 -16.41
C THR A 16 -16.66 -18.52 -15.71
N LYS A 17 -17.17 -19.68 -16.12
CA LYS A 17 -18.25 -20.34 -15.38
C LYS A 17 -17.67 -21.12 -14.21
N GLN A 18 -18.15 -20.85 -13.01
CA GLN A 18 -17.82 -21.59 -11.80
C GLN A 18 -19.12 -22.03 -11.12
N SER A 19 -19.07 -23.19 -10.46
CA SER A 19 -20.12 -23.55 -9.53
C SER A 19 -19.85 -22.83 -8.22
N VAL A 20 -20.83 -22.06 -7.76
CA VAL A 20 -20.77 -21.33 -6.50
C VAL A 20 -21.99 -21.61 -5.63
N PRO A 21 -21.93 -21.38 -4.31
CA PRO A 21 -23.05 -21.65 -3.42
C PRO A 21 -24.25 -20.73 -3.69
N GLU A 22 -25.45 -21.30 -3.71
CA GLU A 22 -26.73 -20.58 -3.73
C GLU A 22 -27.52 -20.95 -2.47
N CYS A 23 -27.92 -19.96 -1.68
CA CYS A 23 -28.68 -20.21 -0.46
C CYS A 23 -30.06 -20.82 -0.81
N PRO A 24 -30.41 -22.02 -0.30
CA PRO A 24 -31.68 -22.67 -0.65
C PRO A 24 -32.92 -21.95 -0.09
N ASP A 25 -32.75 -21.13 0.95
CA ASP A 25 -33.87 -20.45 1.62
C ASP A 25 -34.21 -19.09 1.01
N CYS A 26 -33.20 -18.34 0.56
CA CYS A 26 -33.39 -16.99 0.01
C CYS A 26 -32.99 -16.82 -1.46
N GLY A 27 -32.33 -17.81 -2.07
CA GLY A 27 -31.87 -17.78 -3.45
C GLY A 27 -30.67 -16.86 -3.70
N HIS A 28 -30.03 -16.32 -2.65
CA HIS A 28 -28.84 -15.50 -2.80
C HIS A 28 -27.67 -16.34 -3.35
N VAL A 29 -27.03 -15.86 -4.41
CA VAL A 29 -25.86 -16.49 -5.04
C VAL A 29 -24.60 -15.87 -4.46
N HIS A 30 -23.76 -16.69 -3.82
CA HIS A 30 -22.50 -16.25 -3.24
C HIS A 30 -21.39 -16.42 -4.26
N GLU A 31 -20.74 -15.34 -4.69
CA GLU A 31 -19.66 -15.42 -5.69
C GLU A 31 -18.37 -16.06 -5.14
N GLU A 32 -18.28 -16.23 -3.82
CA GLU A 32 -17.17 -16.89 -3.14
C GLU A 32 -17.19 -18.41 -3.35
N ILE A 33 -16.10 -18.95 -3.90
CA ILE A 33 -15.88 -20.39 -3.96
C ILE A 33 -15.51 -20.89 -2.57
N THR A 34 -16.46 -21.52 -1.88
CA THR A 34 -16.24 -22.19 -0.59
C THR A 34 -16.76 -23.62 -0.59
N TYR A 35 -15.99 -24.51 0.04
CA TYR A 35 -16.35 -25.91 0.24
C TYR A 35 -16.66 -26.21 1.70
N ASN A 36 -17.11 -25.20 2.44
CA ASN A 36 -17.51 -25.38 3.83
C ASN A 36 -18.85 -26.13 3.92
N PRO A 37 -18.92 -27.30 4.58
CA PRO A 37 -20.16 -28.04 4.77
C PRO A 37 -21.18 -27.31 5.66
N ASP A 38 -20.76 -26.32 6.45
CA ASP A 38 -21.64 -25.48 7.29
C ASP A 38 -21.45 -24.00 6.92
N PHE A 39 -21.96 -23.60 5.76
CA PHE A 39 -21.93 -22.21 5.31
C PHE A 39 -23.14 -21.44 5.83
N ALA A 40 -22.91 -20.29 6.48
CA ALA A 40 -23.96 -19.41 6.97
C ALA A 40 -24.22 -18.29 5.94
N CYS A 41 -25.43 -18.20 5.41
CA CYS A 41 -25.82 -17.13 4.50
C CYS A 41 -25.80 -15.77 5.23
N PRO A 42 -25.00 -14.78 4.81
CA PRO A 42 -25.00 -13.45 5.43
C PRO A 42 -26.34 -12.73 5.34
N ASP A 43 -27.14 -13.00 4.31
CA ASP A 43 -28.40 -12.28 4.06
C ASP A 43 -29.55 -12.74 4.95
N CYS A 44 -29.72 -14.05 5.13
CA CYS A 44 -30.84 -14.63 5.87
C CYS A 44 -30.42 -15.42 7.12
N GLY A 45 -29.13 -15.62 7.33
CA GLY A 45 -28.57 -16.34 8.49
C GLY A 45 -28.77 -17.86 8.46
N SER A 46 -29.31 -18.43 7.39
CA SER A 46 -29.49 -19.88 7.31
C SER A 46 -28.16 -20.60 7.11
N VAL A 47 -28.01 -21.75 7.77
CA VAL A 47 -26.83 -22.61 7.65
C VAL A 47 -27.16 -23.75 6.71
N PHE A 48 -26.37 -23.91 5.67
CA PHE A 48 -26.54 -24.95 4.67
C PHE A 48 -25.19 -25.49 4.18
N ASN A 49 -25.21 -26.68 3.59
CA ASN A 49 -24.03 -27.25 2.97
C ASN A 49 -23.79 -26.59 1.61
N ALA A 50 -22.73 -25.78 1.51
CA ALA A 50 -22.37 -25.09 0.29
C ALA A 50 -22.20 -26.08 -0.88
N GLY A 51 -21.63 -27.26 -0.64
CA GLY A 51 -21.38 -28.27 -1.68
C GLY A 51 -22.65 -28.89 -2.27
N ASP A 52 -23.73 -28.96 -1.50
CA ASP A 52 -25.00 -29.55 -1.93
C ASP A 52 -25.87 -28.56 -2.72
N HIS A 53 -25.64 -27.26 -2.52
CA HIS A 53 -26.43 -26.18 -3.11
C HIS A 53 -25.57 -25.30 -4.01
N GLN A 54 -25.12 -25.88 -5.12
CA GLN A 54 -24.25 -25.22 -6.10
C GLN A 54 -25.03 -24.79 -7.34
N THR A 55 -24.76 -23.59 -7.82
CA THR A 55 -25.36 -23.03 -9.03
C THR A 55 -24.27 -22.58 -10.00
N PRO A 56 -24.37 -22.85 -11.33
CA PRO A 56 -23.40 -22.33 -12.30
C PRO A 56 -23.53 -20.82 -12.47
N THR A 57 -22.52 -20.08 -12.04
CA THR A 57 -22.44 -18.62 -12.13
C THR A 57 -21.27 -18.20 -13.00
N THR A 58 -21.45 -17.12 -13.76
CA THR A 58 -20.35 -16.50 -14.52
C THR A 58 -19.64 -15.53 -13.59
N LEU A 59 -18.36 -15.78 -13.32
CA LEU A 59 -17.52 -14.95 -12.47
C LEU A 59 -16.44 -14.28 -13.31
N GLU A 60 -16.11 -13.05 -12.93
CA GLU A 60 -14.98 -12.33 -13.51
C GLU A 60 -13.69 -12.67 -12.75
N TYR A 61 -12.61 -12.84 -13.52
CA TYR A 61 -11.28 -13.01 -13.00
C TYR A 61 -10.28 -12.19 -13.79
N ILE A 62 -9.23 -11.77 -13.10
CA ILE A 62 -8.18 -10.90 -13.61
C ILE A 62 -6.87 -11.66 -13.72
N GLU A 63 -6.20 -11.60 -14.87
CA GLU A 63 -4.92 -12.28 -15.09
C GLU A 63 -3.75 -11.39 -14.67
N CYS A 64 -2.98 -11.83 -13.69
CA CYS A 64 -1.79 -11.11 -13.23
C CYS A 64 -0.77 -10.99 -14.36
N ALA A 65 -0.30 -9.77 -14.64
CA ALA A 65 0.71 -9.57 -15.68
C ALA A 65 2.08 -10.18 -15.35
N GLY A 66 2.35 -10.43 -14.05
CA GLY A 66 3.62 -11.01 -13.59
C GLY A 66 3.75 -12.51 -13.78
N CYS A 67 2.75 -13.26 -13.32
CA CYS A 67 2.79 -14.72 -13.32
C CYS A 67 1.71 -15.37 -14.18
N GLN A 68 0.86 -14.57 -14.85
CA GLN A 68 -0.27 -15.00 -15.68
C GLN A 68 -1.34 -15.80 -14.92
N ASN A 69 -1.28 -15.83 -13.59
CA ASN A 69 -2.28 -16.50 -12.77
C ASN A 69 -3.55 -15.65 -12.66
N GLY A 70 -4.71 -16.28 -12.83
CA GLY A 70 -6.01 -15.64 -12.66
C GLY A 70 -6.35 -15.44 -11.18
N GLN A 71 -6.89 -14.29 -10.82
CA GLN A 71 -7.48 -13.99 -9.50
C GLN A 71 -8.94 -13.63 -9.70
N PHE A 72 -9.84 -14.18 -8.90
CA PHE A 72 -11.22 -13.76 -8.98
C PHE A 72 -11.40 -12.35 -8.43
N MET A 73 -12.29 -11.59 -9.06
CA MET A 73 -12.42 -10.16 -8.74
C MET A 73 -13.19 -9.89 -7.45
N TYR A 74 -13.84 -10.90 -6.86
CA TYR A 74 -14.52 -10.79 -5.57
C TYR A 74 -13.57 -10.91 -4.36
N THR A 75 -12.29 -11.25 -4.53
CA THR A 75 -11.30 -11.34 -3.42
C THR A 75 -10.78 -9.97 -2.99
N ILE A 76 -11.70 -9.02 -2.86
CA ILE A 76 -11.40 -7.65 -2.51
C ILE A 76 -11.19 -7.58 -1.00
N SER A 77 -10.05 -7.08 -0.56
CA SER A 77 -9.90 -6.71 0.85
C SER A 77 -10.84 -5.54 1.15
N ASP A 78 -11.81 -5.74 2.04
CA ASP A 78 -12.84 -4.75 2.42
C ASP A 78 -12.24 -3.37 2.78
N ASP A 79 -11.06 -3.37 3.39
CA ASP A 79 -10.39 -2.15 3.84
C ASP A 79 -9.68 -1.37 2.72
N MET A 80 -9.40 -2.00 1.57
CA MET A 80 -8.47 -1.47 0.58
C MET A 80 -8.97 -1.47 -0.85
N ARG A 81 -9.99 -2.26 -1.15
CA ARG A 81 -10.45 -2.45 -2.51
C ARG A 81 -9.37 -2.97 -3.48
N VAL A 82 -8.34 -3.63 -2.97
CA VAL A 82 -7.21 -4.14 -3.76
C VAL A 82 -7.38 -5.64 -4.06
N ILE A 83 -7.01 -6.05 -5.27
CA ILE A 83 -6.82 -7.46 -5.65
C ILE A 83 -5.31 -7.73 -5.71
N GLU A 84 -4.84 -8.66 -4.88
CA GLU A 84 -3.47 -9.17 -4.90
C GLU A 84 -3.41 -10.53 -5.59
N CYS A 85 -2.36 -10.77 -6.37
CA CYS A 85 -2.09 -12.09 -6.90
C CYS A 85 -1.65 -13.04 -5.78
N THR A 86 -2.44 -14.07 -5.51
CA THR A 86 -2.10 -15.11 -4.52
C THR A 86 -0.79 -15.86 -4.81
N GLN A 87 -0.30 -15.87 -6.06
CA GLN A 87 0.93 -16.56 -6.44
C GLN A 87 2.19 -15.71 -6.24
N CYS A 88 2.19 -14.47 -6.71
CA CYS A 88 3.37 -13.60 -6.66
C CYS A 88 3.23 -12.38 -5.75
N ARG A 89 2.08 -12.25 -5.05
CA ARG A 89 1.74 -11.13 -4.16
C ARG A 89 1.71 -9.75 -4.81
N ASN A 90 1.86 -9.67 -6.14
CA ASN A 90 1.71 -8.42 -6.88
C ASN A 90 0.29 -7.90 -6.75
N VAL A 91 0.15 -6.59 -6.52
CA VAL A 91 -1.14 -5.93 -6.69
C VAL A 91 -1.50 -5.93 -8.17
N VAL A 92 -2.63 -6.55 -8.52
CA VAL A 92 -3.08 -6.69 -9.90
C VAL A 92 -4.07 -5.62 -10.29
N ALA A 93 -5.00 -5.27 -9.40
CA ALA A 93 -5.97 -4.21 -9.64
C ALA A 93 -6.46 -3.60 -8.33
N VAL A 94 -7.08 -2.43 -8.48
CA VAL A 94 -7.69 -1.64 -7.42
C VAL A 94 -9.10 -1.29 -7.86
N GLN A 95 -10.11 -1.65 -7.08
CA GLN A 95 -11.48 -1.21 -7.30
C GLN A 95 -11.64 0.23 -6.79
N HIS A 96 -12.00 1.15 -7.67
CA HIS A 96 -12.25 2.54 -7.35
C HIS A 96 -13.47 3.03 -8.12
N GLU A 97 -14.45 3.58 -7.40
CA GLU A 97 -15.73 4.07 -7.98
C GLU A 97 -16.48 3.03 -8.86
N GLY A 98 -16.27 1.74 -8.60
CA GLY A 98 -16.87 0.63 -9.35
C GLY A 98 -16.04 0.12 -10.52
N ASP A 99 -14.96 0.82 -10.88
CA ASP A 99 -14.02 0.41 -11.92
C ASP A 99 -12.79 -0.30 -11.33
N PHE A 100 -12.16 -1.18 -12.12
CA PHE A 100 -10.90 -1.84 -11.76
C PHE A 100 -9.70 -1.16 -12.44
N LEU A 101 -9.00 -0.35 -11.67
CA LEU A 101 -7.81 0.36 -12.09
C LEU A 101 -6.58 -0.54 -11.94
N GLY A 102 -5.69 -0.49 -12.93
CA GLY A 102 -4.34 -1.03 -12.77
C GLY A 102 -3.52 -0.16 -11.79
N PRO A 103 -2.51 -0.72 -11.11
CA PRO A 103 -1.65 0.03 -10.20
C PRO A 103 -1.04 1.28 -10.86
N ASP A 104 -0.59 1.17 -12.11
CA ASP A 104 -0.06 2.30 -12.88
C ASP A 104 -1.05 3.46 -13.03
N SER A 105 -2.34 3.16 -13.21
CA SER A 105 -3.38 4.17 -13.32
C SER A 105 -3.60 4.88 -11.99
N VAL A 106 -3.54 4.14 -10.88
CA VAL A 106 -3.61 4.72 -9.53
C VAL A 106 -2.41 5.64 -9.30
N MET A 107 -1.20 5.17 -9.57
CA MET A 107 0.03 5.97 -9.38
C MET A 107 0.00 7.26 -10.20
N LYS A 108 -0.43 7.22 -11.47
CA LYS A 108 -0.54 8.42 -12.32
C LYS A 108 -1.68 9.36 -11.90
N GLY A 109 -2.69 8.87 -11.18
CA GLY A 109 -3.81 9.67 -10.71
C GLY A 109 -3.50 10.51 -9.48
N VAL A 110 -2.36 10.27 -8.82
CA VAL A 110 -2.01 10.88 -7.52
C VAL A 110 -1.18 12.15 -7.68
N CYS A 111 -0.35 12.24 -8.72
CA CYS A 111 0.64 13.30 -8.85
C CYS A 111 0.42 14.12 -10.13
N ASN A 112 0.55 15.45 -10.02
CA ASN A 112 0.49 16.39 -11.14
C ASN A 112 1.87 16.94 -11.55
N GLY A 113 2.95 16.45 -10.93
CA GLY A 113 4.31 16.83 -11.26
C GLY A 113 5.30 16.46 -10.17
N ASP A 114 6.24 17.36 -9.90
CA ASP A 114 7.19 17.25 -8.81
C ASP A 114 6.64 17.95 -7.57
N GLU A 115 6.07 17.17 -6.66
CA GLU A 115 5.41 17.69 -5.46
C GLU A 115 5.53 16.70 -4.29
N PHE A 116 4.94 17.09 -3.15
CA PHE A 116 4.74 16.24 -2.00
C PHE A 116 3.24 16.11 -1.73
N VAL A 117 2.78 14.89 -1.47
CA VAL A 117 1.36 14.59 -1.28
C VAL A 117 1.16 13.94 0.09
N MET A 118 0.25 14.51 0.87
CA MET A 118 -0.30 13.89 2.08
C MET A 118 -1.51 13.03 1.65
N PRO A 119 -1.57 11.74 2.01
CA PRO A 119 -2.66 10.85 1.59
C PRO A 119 -4.02 11.11 2.25
N ASP A 120 -4.70 12.18 1.86
CA ASP A 120 -5.99 12.60 2.40
C ASP A 120 -7.17 11.95 1.66
N HIS A 121 -6.97 11.56 0.40
CA HIS A 121 -7.98 10.95 -0.47
C HIS A 121 -7.77 9.44 -0.69
N GLU A 122 -8.83 8.73 -1.09
CA GLU A 122 -8.84 7.26 -1.27
C GLU A 122 -7.70 6.79 -2.20
N LEU A 123 -7.56 7.40 -3.39
CA LEU A 123 -6.50 7.04 -4.35
C LEU A 123 -5.09 7.29 -3.80
N GLU A 124 -4.88 8.36 -3.04
CA GLU A 124 -3.58 8.69 -2.45
C GLU A 124 -3.21 7.68 -1.36
N ARG A 125 -4.18 7.25 -0.56
CA ARG A 125 -4.00 6.18 0.45
C ARG A 125 -3.69 4.84 -0.19
N ILE A 126 -4.35 4.52 -1.29
CA ILE A 126 -4.05 3.31 -2.06
C ILE A 126 -2.62 3.41 -2.63
N ALA A 127 -2.23 4.55 -3.20
CA ALA A 127 -0.87 4.76 -3.69
C ALA A 127 0.20 4.64 -2.60
N ALA A 128 -0.06 5.18 -1.40
CA ALA A 128 0.81 5.00 -0.23
C ALA A 128 1.01 3.51 0.09
N ARG A 129 -0.07 2.70 0.07
CA ARG A 129 0.02 1.25 0.31
C ARG A 129 0.74 0.51 -0.82
N LEU A 130 0.53 0.91 -2.08
CA LEU A 130 1.29 0.37 -3.21
C LEU A 130 2.79 0.62 -3.03
N LEU A 131 3.18 1.82 -2.62
CA LEU A 131 4.57 2.15 -2.32
C LEU A 131 5.15 1.32 -1.16
N VAL A 132 4.38 1.08 -0.10
CA VAL A 132 4.78 0.18 1.00
C VAL A 132 4.98 -1.25 0.46
N GLY A 133 4.08 -1.75 -0.38
CA GLY A 133 4.22 -3.06 -1.01
C GLY A 133 5.48 -3.17 -1.87
N LEU A 134 5.80 -2.13 -2.63
CA LEU A 134 7.07 -2.05 -3.37
C LEU A 134 8.28 -2.05 -2.43
N ALA A 135 8.24 -1.27 -1.36
CA ALA A 135 9.31 -1.25 -0.36
C ALA A 135 9.52 -2.63 0.30
N GLN A 136 8.44 -3.37 0.56
CA GLN A 136 8.50 -4.73 1.10
C GLN A 136 9.07 -5.76 0.13
N ASN A 137 8.79 -5.58 -1.17
CA ASN A 137 9.39 -6.40 -2.22
C ASN A 137 10.90 -6.15 -2.36
N ASP A 138 11.32 -4.88 -2.19
CA ASP A 138 12.73 -4.50 -2.15
C ASP A 138 13.44 -5.04 -0.90
N ASP A 139 12.81 -4.89 0.26
CA ASP A 139 13.34 -5.31 1.55
C ASP A 139 12.20 -5.70 2.51
N SER A 140 12.15 -6.99 2.87
CA SER A 140 11.10 -7.54 3.75
C SER A 140 11.09 -6.97 5.18
N SER A 141 12.10 -6.19 5.58
CA SER A 141 12.11 -5.50 6.87
C SER A 141 11.16 -4.30 6.94
N PHE A 142 10.69 -3.80 5.78
CA PHE A 142 9.61 -2.81 5.76
C PHE A 142 8.34 -3.42 6.37
N ARG A 143 7.83 -2.77 7.41
CA ARG A 143 6.58 -3.12 8.07
C ARG A 143 5.40 -2.69 7.18
N GLN A 144 4.31 -3.45 7.27
CA GLN A 144 3.03 -2.90 6.86
C GLN A 144 2.72 -1.70 7.74
N SER A 145 2.46 -0.56 7.12
CA SER A 145 2.03 0.64 7.80
C SER A 145 0.57 0.89 7.44
N ASN A 146 -0.28 1.12 8.44
CA ASN A 146 -1.66 1.51 8.21
C ASN A 146 -1.70 3.05 8.09
N PRO A 147 -2.13 3.63 6.96
CA PRO A 147 -2.33 5.09 6.83
C PRO A 147 -3.35 5.70 7.80
N GLU A 148 -4.08 4.89 8.56
CA GLU A 148 -4.92 5.38 9.67
C GLU A 148 -4.18 5.50 11.01
N VAL A 149 -2.99 4.89 11.12
CA VAL A 149 -2.18 4.83 12.36
C VAL A 149 -0.93 5.68 12.24
N PHE A 150 -0.39 5.81 11.02
CA PHE A 150 0.79 6.58 10.71
C PHE A 150 0.43 7.71 9.77
N GLU A 151 1.10 8.83 9.95
CA GLU A 151 1.13 9.92 8.98
C GLU A 151 2.07 9.53 7.83
N TYR A 152 1.77 10.04 6.63
CA TYR A 152 2.48 9.71 5.39
C TYR A 152 2.80 10.97 4.61
N LEU A 153 4.00 11.01 4.03
CA LEU A 153 4.40 12.00 3.04
C LEU A 153 4.90 11.27 1.80
N ILE A 154 4.21 11.43 0.68
CA ILE A 154 4.59 10.85 -0.61
C ILE A 154 5.43 11.86 -1.38
N LYS A 155 6.55 11.42 -1.95
CA LYS A 155 7.28 12.19 -2.97
C LYS A 155 6.77 11.83 -4.35
N CYS A 156 6.35 12.83 -5.12
CA CYS A 156 6.07 12.70 -6.54
C CYS A 156 7.28 13.18 -7.37
N ALA A 157 7.64 12.44 -8.42
CA ALA A 157 8.60 12.86 -9.42
C ALA A 157 8.13 12.41 -10.81
N ASP A 158 8.31 13.26 -11.83
CA ASP A 158 7.85 12.99 -13.21
C ASP A 158 6.33 12.68 -13.30
N GLY A 159 5.53 13.24 -12.39
CA GLY A 159 4.08 13.01 -12.34
C GLY A 159 3.67 11.63 -11.80
N GLN A 160 4.52 10.97 -11.00
CA GLN A 160 4.15 9.75 -10.30
C GLN A 160 4.82 9.64 -8.91
N PRO A 161 4.22 8.90 -7.96
CA PRO A 161 4.82 8.68 -6.65
C PRO A 161 6.11 7.86 -6.76
N CYS A 162 7.23 8.37 -6.27
CA CYS A 162 8.54 7.71 -6.37
C CYS A 162 9.15 7.32 -5.02
N GLY A 163 8.54 7.74 -3.91
CA GLY A 163 8.99 7.42 -2.57
C GLY A 163 8.02 7.90 -1.51
N TYR A 164 8.26 7.50 -0.27
CA TYR A 164 7.46 7.93 0.87
C TYR A 164 8.28 8.01 2.15
N LEU A 165 7.73 8.73 3.13
CA LEU A 165 8.16 8.78 4.53
C LEU A 165 6.93 8.60 5.41
N THR A 166 7.03 7.78 6.46
CA THR A 166 5.98 7.63 7.48
C THR A 166 6.48 8.02 8.85
N TRP A 167 5.61 8.64 9.66
CA TRP A 167 5.90 8.95 11.06
C TRP A 167 4.65 8.81 11.94
N ASN A 168 4.88 8.80 13.24
CA ASN A 168 3.83 9.01 14.24
C ASN A 168 4.39 9.79 15.43
N THR A 169 3.54 10.12 16.41
CA THR A 169 3.96 10.77 17.66
C THR A 169 3.57 9.90 18.85
N PRO A 170 4.38 8.88 19.20
CA PRO A 170 4.05 7.99 20.30
C PRO A 170 3.95 8.77 21.61
N ALA A 171 2.86 8.56 22.37
CA ALA A 171 2.63 9.26 23.65
C ALA A 171 3.79 9.13 24.66
N LYS A 172 4.57 8.03 24.58
CA LYS A 172 5.73 7.80 25.44
C LYS A 172 6.95 8.65 25.07
N LEU A 173 7.09 9.00 23.79
CA LEU A 173 8.18 9.83 23.31
C LEU A 173 7.79 11.31 23.40
N GLY A 174 6.53 11.65 23.13
CA GLY A 174 6.07 13.03 23.10
C GLY A 174 6.62 13.86 21.94
N PHE A 175 7.40 13.22 21.05
CA PHE A 175 8.01 13.83 19.87
C PHE A 175 7.77 12.93 18.65
N PRO A 176 7.79 13.50 17.44
CA PRO A 176 7.65 12.75 16.20
C PRO A 176 8.73 11.67 16.06
N LEU A 177 8.32 10.49 15.59
CA LEU A 177 9.15 9.33 15.32
C LEU A 177 9.02 8.98 13.84
N LEU A 178 10.09 9.18 13.07
CA LEU A 178 10.21 8.69 11.71
C LEU A 178 10.33 7.17 11.75
N ASN A 179 9.33 6.46 11.22
CA ASN A 179 9.26 5.01 11.22
C ASN A 179 9.92 4.39 9.99
N GLN A 180 9.63 4.93 8.80
CA GLN A 180 10.08 4.37 7.53
C GLN A 180 10.32 5.50 6.53
N ILE A 181 11.36 5.33 5.70
CA ILE A 181 11.59 6.13 4.51
C ILE A 181 12.04 5.18 3.39
N TRP A 182 11.46 5.35 2.21
CA TRP A 182 11.84 4.56 1.05
C TRP A 182 11.70 5.39 -0.23
N VAL A 183 12.62 5.15 -1.16
CA VAL A 183 12.58 5.71 -2.51
C VAL A 183 12.83 4.57 -3.47
N HIS A 184 12.00 4.50 -4.52
CA HIS A 184 12.09 3.50 -5.58
C HIS A 184 13.47 3.54 -6.24
N GLU A 185 14.01 2.37 -6.62
CA GLU A 185 15.38 2.25 -7.11
C GLU A 185 15.71 3.17 -8.30
N ASP A 186 14.77 3.33 -9.24
CA ASP A 186 14.90 4.20 -10.42
C ASP A 186 15.00 5.70 -10.10
N TYR A 187 14.74 6.07 -8.84
CA TYR A 187 14.74 7.44 -8.32
C TYR A 187 15.80 7.62 -7.22
N ARG A 188 16.59 6.60 -6.88
CA ARG A 188 17.65 6.74 -5.88
C ARG A 188 18.79 7.62 -6.40
N HIS A 189 19.55 8.21 -5.49
CA HIS A 189 20.68 9.10 -5.77
C HIS A 189 20.32 10.42 -6.50
N GLU A 190 19.04 10.74 -6.64
CA GLU A 190 18.56 12.00 -7.21
C GLU A 190 18.15 13.03 -6.12
N GLY A 191 18.40 12.73 -4.85
CA GLY A 191 18.09 13.62 -3.71
C GLY A 191 16.66 13.53 -3.17
N HIS A 192 15.81 12.65 -3.70
CA HIS A 192 14.41 12.53 -3.26
C HIS A 192 14.26 12.17 -1.78
N ALA A 193 15.08 11.25 -1.25
CA ALA A 193 15.06 10.90 0.17
C ALA A 193 15.44 12.09 1.08
N ARG A 194 16.43 12.89 0.66
CA ARG A 194 16.79 14.14 1.35
C ARG A 194 15.60 15.10 1.35
N SER A 195 14.96 15.28 0.20
CA SER A 195 13.82 16.20 0.06
C SER A 195 12.60 15.78 0.89
N LEU A 196 12.38 14.47 1.07
CA LEU A 196 11.36 13.93 1.98
C LEU A 196 11.65 14.33 3.43
N VAL A 197 12.87 14.09 3.91
CA VAL A 197 13.26 14.46 5.29
C VAL A 197 13.22 15.98 5.48
N GLU A 198 13.71 16.74 4.51
CA GLU A 198 13.72 18.21 4.55
C GLU A 198 12.31 18.79 4.66
N THR A 199 11.41 18.34 3.78
CA THR A 199 10.01 18.78 3.77
C THR A 199 9.32 18.37 5.07
N TRP A 200 9.51 17.13 5.52
CA TRP A 200 8.95 16.66 6.77
C TRP A 200 9.45 17.47 7.99
N CYS A 201 10.75 17.73 8.09
CA CYS A 201 11.33 18.54 9.16
C CYS A 201 10.86 19.99 9.14
N THR A 202 10.64 20.56 7.95
CA THR A 202 10.23 21.96 7.80
C THR A 202 8.74 22.15 8.10
N ASP A 203 7.90 21.23 7.62
CA ASP A 203 6.45 21.42 7.59
C ASP A 203 5.74 20.73 8.75
N HIS A 204 6.35 19.71 9.37
CA HIS A 204 5.70 18.84 10.36
C HIS A 204 6.42 18.73 11.70
N ILE A 205 7.59 19.37 11.86
CA ILE A 205 8.32 19.42 13.14
C ILE A 205 8.43 20.88 13.59
N ASP A 206 7.93 21.17 14.79
CA ASP A 206 7.97 22.52 15.36
C ASP A 206 9.42 23.04 15.49
N GLU A 207 9.64 24.35 15.37
CA GLU A 207 10.97 24.99 15.34
C GLU A 207 11.90 24.58 16.49
N GLU A 208 11.34 24.47 17.70
CA GLU A 208 12.09 24.14 18.91
C GLU A 208 12.14 22.63 19.23
N ASP A 209 11.48 21.82 18.40
CA ASP A 209 11.31 20.38 18.66
C ASP A 209 12.49 19.54 18.16
N MET A 210 12.51 18.31 18.66
CA MET A 210 13.37 17.23 18.18
C MET A 210 12.53 16.12 17.56
N PHE A 211 13.17 15.24 16.79
CA PHE A 211 12.52 14.02 16.30
C PHE A 211 13.37 12.78 16.56
N PHE A 212 12.72 11.63 16.44
CA PHE A 212 13.36 10.33 16.56
C PHE A 212 13.36 9.59 15.23
N VAL A 213 14.35 8.71 15.02
CA VAL A 213 14.42 7.79 13.89
C VAL A 213 14.38 6.36 14.41
N GLU A 214 13.43 5.57 13.92
CA GLU A 214 13.28 4.17 14.30
C GLU A 214 14.27 3.29 13.53
N SER A 215 15.19 2.65 14.25
CA SER A 215 16.03 1.53 13.77
C SER A 215 16.50 1.65 12.30
N PRO A 216 17.23 2.73 11.93
CA PRO A 216 17.58 2.97 10.53
C PRO A 216 18.46 1.85 9.97
N SER A 217 18.23 1.45 8.72
CA SER A 217 19.13 0.56 7.99
C SER A 217 20.50 1.22 7.79
N THR A 218 21.51 0.47 7.33
CA THR A 218 22.83 1.05 7.01
C THR A 218 22.73 2.22 6.04
N ALA A 219 21.89 2.10 5.01
CA ALA A 219 21.67 3.17 4.04
C ALA A 219 20.90 4.36 4.65
N GLY A 220 19.91 4.08 5.52
CA GLY A 220 19.19 5.11 6.25
C GLY A 220 20.10 5.88 7.21
N GLY A 221 20.95 5.17 7.96
CA GLY A 221 21.95 5.79 8.84
C GLY A 221 22.89 6.71 8.09
N ALA A 222 23.44 6.24 6.96
CA ALA A 222 24.29 7.07 6.10
C ALA A 222 23.55 8.30 5.54
N LEU A 223 22.26 8.18 5.21
CA LEU A 223 21.43 9.32 4.84
C LEU A 223 21.38 10.35 5.97
N PHE A 224 20.94 9.96 7.18
CA PHE A 224 20.80 10.91 8.29
C PHE A 224 22.13 11.53 8.73
N GLU A 225 23.22 10.75 8.71
CA GLU A 225 24.58 11.28 8.92
C GLU A 225 24.93 12.34 7.87
N SER A 226 24.62 12.11 6.59
CA SER A 226 24.89 13.08 5.51
C SER A 226 24.02 14.34 5.55
N LEU A 227 22.88 14.29 6.25
CA LEU A 227 21.98 15.43 6.44
C LEU A 227 22.32 16.26 7.67
N SER A 228 23.11 15.71 8.59
CA SER A 228 23.50 16.37 9.82
C SER A 228 24.53 17.47 9.55
N ASP A 229 24.33 18.64 10.12
CA ASP A 229 25.30 19.74 10.09
C ASP A 229 26.47 19.50 11.08
N ASP A 230 27.37 20.48 11.18
CA ASP A 230 28.54 20.41 12.08
C ASP A 230 28.15 20.32 13.57
N GLU A 231 26.93 20.71 13.93
CA GLU A 231 26.37 20.61 15.29
C GLU A 231 25.61 19.28 15.50
N GLY A 232 25.48 18.47 14.46
CA GLY A 232 24.76 17.20 14.47
C GLY A 232 23.24 17.36 14.31
N ALA A 233 22.75 18.55 13.96
CA ALA A 233 21.34 18.82 13.72
C ALA A 233 20.96 18.54 12.26
N ILE A 234 19.73 18.09 12.03
CA ILE A 234 19.18 17.87 10.68
C ILE A 234 18.17 18.97 10.41
N PHE A 235 18.46 19.83 9.43
CA PHE A 235 17.63 21.00 9.09
C PHE A 235 17.30 21.87 10.32
N GLY A 236 18.30 22.07 11.20
CA GLY A 236 18.16 22.83 12.44
C GLY A 236 17.43 22.11 13.57
N LYS A 237 17.05 20.83 13.39
CA LYS A 237 16.37 20.01 14.40
C LYS A 237 17.33 19.04 15.06
N ASN A 238 17.21 18.90 16.38
CA ASN A 238 17.87 17.81 17.09
C ASN A 238 17.21 16.48 16.72
N TRP A 239 18.01 15.41 16.62
CA TRP A 239 17.48 14.10 16.31
C TRP A 239 18.20 12.99 17.07
N LYS A 240 17.52 11.85 17.28
CA LYS A 240 18.08 10.66 17.93
C LYS A 240 17.57 9.37 17.31
N VAL A 241 18.42 8.35 17.30
CA VAL A 241 18.00 6.99 16.95
C VAL A 241 17.35 6.31 18.17
N VAL A 242 16.24 5.64 17.94
CA VAL A 242 15.62 4.70 18.89
C VAL A 242 15.59 3.31 18.29
N ASN A 243 16.10 2.35 19.05
CA ASN A 243 16.06 0.93 18.68
C ASN A 243 14.82 0.31 19.32
N THR A 244 13.79 0.06 18.52
CA THR A 244 12.63 -0.73 18.94
C THR A 244 12.96 -2.21 18.71
N MET A 245 12.98 -2.98 19.81
CA MET A 245 13.09 -4.44 19.80
C MET A 245 11.74 -5.07 19.52
#